data_AF-A0A3N5GTC6-F1
#
_entry.id   AF-A0A3N5GTC6-F1
#
_cell.length_a   1.000
_cell.length_b   1.000
_cell.length_c   1.000
_cell.angle_alpha   90.00
_cell.angle_beta   90.00
_cell.angle_gamma   90.00
#
_symmetry.space_group_name_H-M   'P 1'
#
loop_
_entity.id
_entity.type
_entity.pdbx_description
1 polymer ?
#
loop_
_entity_poly.entity_id
_entity_poly.type
_entity_poly.pdbx_seq_one_letter_code
_entity_poly.pdbx_strand_id
1 'polypeptide(L)'
;MSPAALPLSHDTGSVISGLSTTAELERGEAPRGLSVNWIAWSSPFRATGLRIGDRITHVNGEALEPRMAPNKFQGLPGQPGESYEWEKRGAKAGDALRFKIWRPDGEVEIEAKLVPELTYQDAEGRSALAPGGPAALESDGFSGTWSIWYEKLVWKMTQILDGSWERATLNTRSELVEMLSQGERIEMLRKKYPGDFAERTYGDWQRTVESLRGKKLDTVDLSYRELGAKRLERAKQASAEAWEALKKEGAEKLVPTFPVPDIHARAEVSGRWVELPWITPSTMVNDLGQTWAVADGGSDGAYVVRLSESPEYLAFYRTLFRFGTLVQPGTHERYQFMAEILPMPAMITFRDRPLTAHQVKLVAGRAGEDGEFFVDLRKAEPVFASESEMTAIGANALKDDASPTEVLDFMVAAIKRADEKAFRDVFATWEAGLYDGGRPSFLPLRIPSTGEWNSAWEAARRVIMKDVYDVRVDRVSAVRRLFDADAKVGVPSVDQIVAYLDIFGRFDDEYRSFNHFTVHRRRVLQRTANGPWRIVEVQGI
;
A
#
# COMPACT_ATOMS: atom_id res chain seq x y z
N MET A 1 13.64 42.97 -40.82
CA MET A 1 12.81 42.58 -39.67
C MET A 1 11.38 42.51 -40.15
N SER A 2 10.89 41.32 -40.50
CA SER A 2 9.47 41.13 -40.81
C SER A 2 8.65 41.26 -39.51
N PRO A 3 7.45 41.86 -39.55
CA PRO A 3 6.59 41.90 -38.38
C PRO A 3 6.24 40.46 -38.00
N ALA A 4 6.50 40.08 -36.76
CA ALA A 4 6.05 38.79 -36.23
C ALA A 4 4.52 38.75 -36.37
N ALA A 5 4.02 37.82 -37.18
CA ALA A 5 2.59 37.58 -37.29
C ALA A 5 2.07 37.24 -35.88
N LEU A 6 1.09 38.02 -35.41
CA LEU A 6 0.47 37.76 -34.11
C LEU A 6 -0.20 36.38 -34.16
N PRO A 7 -0.05 35.55 -33.12
CA PRO A 7 -0.73 34.25 -33.05
C PRO A 7 -2.25 34.44 -33.18
N LEU A 8 -2.87 33.62 -34.03
CA LEU A 8 -4.31 33.68 -34.29
C LEU A 8 -5.03 32.75 -33.30
N SER A 9 -5.99 33.30 -32.56
CA SER A 9 -6.98 32.51 -31.80
C SER A 9 -8.33 32.59 -32.48
N HIS A 10 -8.98 31.45 -32.68
CA HIS A 10 -10.34 31.38 -33.23
C HIS A 10 -11.34 31.00 -32.13
N ASP A 11 -12.34 31.86 -31.94
CA ASP A 11 -13.50 31.61 -31.09
C ASP A 11 -14.46 30.63 -31.79
N THR A 12 -14.83 29.57 -31.09
CA THR A 12 -15.77 28.55 -31.58
C THR A 12 -17.24 28.99 -31.45
N GLY A 13 -17.50 30.12 -30.78
CA GLY A 13 -18.85 30.61 -30.45
C GLY A 13 -19.45 29.96 -29.19
N SER A 14 -18.73 29.00 -28.60
CA SER A 14 -19.11 28.27 -27.38
C SER A 14 -18.45 28.93 -26.16
N VAL A 15 -19.11 28.89 -25.00
CA VAL A 15 -18.54 29.38 -23.72
C VAL A 15 -18.41 28.26 -22.71
N ILE A 16 -17.33 28.28 -21.94
CA ILE A 16 -16.97 27.23 -20.98
C ILE A 16 -16.35 27.81 -19.70
N SER A 17 -16.39 27.04 -18.62
CA SER A 17 -15.62 27.33 -17.39
C SER A 17 -14.13 27.03 -17.54
N GLY A 18 -13.75 26.15 -18.47
CA GLY A 18 -12.38 25.65 -18.62
C GLY A 18 -11.97 24.70 -17.50
N LEU A 19 -12.92 24.02 -16.86
CA LEU A 19 -12.67 22.98 -15.86
C LEU A 19 -12.80 21.58 -16.48
N SER A 20 -12.17 20.60 -15.85
CA SER A 20 -12.54 19.18 -15.97
C SER A 20 -12.96 18.70 -14.60
N THR A 21 -14.09 18.02 -14.51
CA THR A 21 -14.62 17.55 -13.23
C THR A 21 -15.05 16.08 -13.27
N THR A 22 -15.22 15.46 -12.09
CA THR A 22 -15.87 14.16 -11.95
C THR A 22 -16.99 14.25 -10.91
N ALA A 23 -18.18 13.77 -11.28
CA ALA A 23 -19.28 13.64 -10.33
C ALA A 23 -18.91 12.58 -9.28
N GLU A 24 -18.95 12.95 -8.00
CA GLU A 24 -18.84 11.95 -6.94
C GLU A 24 -20.08 11.89 -6.08
N LEU A 25 -20.58 10.66 -5.98
CA LEU A 25 -21.87 10.35 -5.42
C LEU A 25 -21.75 9.84 -3.98
N GLU A 26 -20.58 9.32 -3.59
CA GLU A 26 -20.40 8.58 -2.32
C GLU A 26 -18.99 8.71 -1.69
N ARG A 27 -18.21 9.76 -2.01
CA ARG A 27 -16.83 9.88 -1.50
C ARG A 27 -16.75 10.41 -0.07
N GLY A 28 -16.83 9.50 0.90
CA GLY A 28 -16.49 9.76 2.30
C GLY A 28 -17.44 10.76 2.98
N GLU A 29 -16.87 11.88 3.46
CA GLU A 29 -17.60 12.96 4.15
C GLU A 29 -18.02 14.11 3.24
N ALA A 30 -17.48 14.14 2.02
CA ALA A 30 -17.78 15.22 1.11
C ALA A 30 -19.26 15.12 0.70
N PRO A 31 -20.01 16.24 0.71
CA PRO A 31 -21.33 16.28 0.09
C PRO A 31 -21.23 15.89 -1.39
N ARG A 32 -22.32 15.37 -1.96
CA ARG A 32 -22.29 15.04 -3.40
C ARG A 32 -22.05 16.29 -4.20
N GLY A 33 -21.25 16.16 -5.24
CA GLY A 33 -20.84 17.30 -6.04
C GLY A 33 -19.80 16.94 -7.07
N LEU A 34 -19.24 17.95 -7.72
CA LEU A 34 -18.23 17.79 -8.76
C LEU A 34 -16.83 17.95 -8.13
N SER A 35 -15.98 16.93 -8.25
CA SER A 35 -14.55 17.04 -7.92
C SER A 35 -13.87 17.80 -9.05
N VAL A 36 -13.07 18.81 -8.74
CA VAL A 36 -12.25 19.50 -9.74
C VAL A 36 -11.03 18.65 -10.05
N ASN A 37 -10.99 18.06 -11.24
CA ASN A 37 -9.85 17.23 -11.66
C ASN A 37 -8.74 18.08 -12.26
N TRP A 38 -9.12 19.06 -13.08
CA TRP A 38 -8.18 19.92 -13.77
C TRP A 38 -8.77 21.31 -14.01
N ILE A 39 -7.89 22.30 -14.04
CA ILE A 39 -8.22 23.68 -14.40
C ILE A 39 -7.40 24.00 -15.65
N ALA A 40 -8.02 24.24 -16.80
CA ALA A 40 -7.30 24.50 -18.05
C ALA A 40 -6.35 25.70 -17.90
N TRP A 41 -5.24 25.71 -18.65
CA TRP A 41 -4.23 26.77 -18.53
C TRP A 41 -4.83 28.16 -18.82
N SER A 42 -5.82 28.26 -19.70
CA SER A 42 -6.51 29.51 -20.06
C SER A 42 -7.68 29.86 -19.14
N SER A 43 -8.09 28.95 -18.24
CA SER A 43 -9.27 29.18 -17.40
C SER A 43 -9.02 30.33 -16.39
N PRO A 44 -9.95 31.29 -16.27
CA PRO A 44 -9.85 32.35 -15.26
C PRO A 44 -9.87 31.82 -13.82
N PHE A 45 -10.41 30.63 -13.58
CA PHE A 45 -10.43 30.01 -12.24
C PHE A 45 -9.03 29.75 -11.67
N ARG A 46 -7.97 29.76 -12.49
CA ARG A 46 -6.59 29.70 -11.98
C ARG A 46 -6.21 30.89 -11.09
N ALA A 47 -6.89 32.03 -11.24
CA ALA A 47 -6.63 33.23 -10.46
C ALA A 47 -7.50 33.34 -9.18
N THR A 48 -8.43 32.41 -8.94
CA THR A 48 -9.53 32.59 -7.98
C THR A 48 -9.40 31.74 -6.71
N GLY A 49 -8.27 31.04 -6.54
CA GLY A 49 -8.02 30.17 -5.39
C GLY A 49 -8.69 28.80 -5.48
N LEU A 50 -9.32 28.48 -6.61
CA LEU A 50 -9.82 27.13 -6.91
C LEU A 50 -8.64 26.16 -7.04
N ARG A 51 -8.77 24.98 -6.44
CA ARG A 51 -7.73 23.95 -6.42
C ARG A 51 -8.23 22.66 -7.07
N ILE A 52 -7.31 21.89 -7.62
CA ILE A 52 -7.58 20.50 -7.98
C ILE A 52 -7.90 19.72 -6.70
N GLY A 53 -8.90 18.83 -6.75
CA GLY A 53 -9.47 18.10 -5.62
C GLY A 53 -10.56 18.86 -4.84
N ASP A 54 -10.80 20.14 -5.12
CA ASP A 54 -11.91 20.90 -4.52
C ASP A 54 -13.26 20.29 -4.93
N ARG A 55 -14.24 20.30 -4.02
CA ARG A 55 -15.58 19.79 -4.25
C ARG A 55 -16.56 20.93 -4.52
N ILE A 56 -17.05 21.07 -5.75
CA ILE A 56 -18.12 22.03 -6.06
C ILE A 56 -19.46 21.44 -5.60
N THR A 57 -20.18 22.16 -4.74
CA THR A 57 -21.49 21.75 -4.20
C THR A 57 -22.63 22.62 -4.72
N HIS A 58 -22.35 23.86 -5.12
CA HIS A 58 -23.32 24.76 -5.72
C HIS A 58 -22.75 25.49 -6.92
N VAL A 59 -23.61 25.80 -7.88
CA VAL A 59 -23.30 26.61 -9.07
C VAL A 59 -24.33 27.73 -9.18
N ASN A 60 -23.88 28.98 -9.15
CA ASN A 60 -24.74 30.18 -9.18
C ASN A 60 -25.86 30.17 -8.11
N GLY A 61 -25.57 29.62 -6.94
CA GLY A 61 -26.52 29.47 -5.83
C GLY A 61 -27.43 28.24 -5.91
N GLU A 62 -27.43 27.50 -7.03
CA GLU A 62 -28.17 26.24 -7.17
C GLU A 62 -27.36 25.08 -6.57
N ALA A 63 -27.96 24.33 -5.64
CA ALA A 63 -27.35 23.13 -5.09
C ALA A 63 -27.24 22.02 -6.16
N LEU A 64 -26.09 21.35 -6.21
CA LEU A 64 -25.83 20.29 -7.18
C LEU A 64 -26.43 18.94 -6.77
N GLU A 65 -26.64 18.69 -5.48
CA GLU A 65 -27.14 17.43 -4.91
C GLU A 65 -28.31 16.80 -5.71
N PRO A 66 -29.36 17.54 -6.14
CA PRO A 66 -30.48 16.95 -6.90
C PRO A 66 -30.09 16.44 -8.30
N ARG A 67 -28.97 16.94 -8.86
CA ARG A 67 -28.41 16.54 -10.15
C ARG A 67 -27.30 15.49 -10.00
N MET A 68 -26.87 15.18 -8.78
CA MET A 68 -25.86 14.15 -8.47
C MET A 68 -26.50 12.76 -8.43
N ALA A 69 -27.01 12.32 -9.57
CA ALA A 69 -27.53 10.97 -9.80
C ALA A 69 -26.99 10.42 -11.13
N PRO A 70 -26.93 9.09 -11.32
CA PRO A 70 -26.50 8.50 -12.57
C PRO A 70 -27.22 9.14 -13.77
N ASN A 71 -26.45 9.56 -14.78
CA ASN A 71 -26.91 10.23 -16.00
C ASN A 71 -27.56 11.62 -15.85
N LYS A 72 -27.54 12.26 -14.67
CA LYS A 72 -28.15 13.59 -14.45
C LYS A 72 -27.16 14.77 -14.32
N PHE A 73 -25.87 14.47 -14.34
CA PHE A 73 -24.79 15.45 -14.18
C PHE A 73 -24.20 15.96 -15.53
N GLN A 74 -24.75 15.53 -16.68
CA GLN A 74 -24.37 16.08 -17.98
C GLN A 74 -24.63 17.59 -18.04
N GLY A 75 -23.75 18.31 -18.72
CA GLY A 75 -23.83 19.76 -18.90
C GLY A 75 -23.59 20.62 -17.65
N LEU A 76 -23.10 20.01 -16.56
CA LEU A 76 -22.55 20.76 -15.43
C LEU A 76 -21.11 21.25 -15.75
N PRO A 77 -20.55 22.19 -14.97
CA PRO A 77 -19.19 22.70 -15.20
C PRO A 77 -18.15 21.58 -15.32
N GLY A 78 -17.40 21.56 -16.41
CA GLY A 78 -16.37 20.58 -16.72
C GLY A 78 -16.86 19.17 -17.07
N GLN A 79 -18.16 19.00 -17.36
CA GLN A 79 -18.76 17.76 -17.86
C GLN A 79 -19.07 17.86 -19.36
N PRO A 80 -19.20 16.71 -20.06
CA PRO A 80 -19.70 16.69 -21.43
C PRO A 80 -21.04 17.45 -21.55
N GLY A 81 -21.12 18.34 -22.56
CA GLY A 81 -22.30 19.15 -22.82
C GLY A 81 -22.37 20.48 -22.05
N GLU A 82 -21.32 20.88 -21.33
CA GLU A 82 -21.29 22.15 -20.58
C GLU A 82 -21.63 23.36 -21.47
N SER A 83 -20.96 23.50 -22.61
CA SER A 83 -21.15 24.63 -23.53
C SER A 83 -22.59 24.73 -24.02
N TYR A 84 -23.21 23.59 -24.33
CA TYR A 84 -24.61 23.52 -24.74
C TYR A 84 -25.59 23.95 -23.63
N GLU A 85 -25.31 23.59 -22.37
CA GLU A 85 -26.13 24.06 -21.24
C GLU A 85 -25.96 25.56 -20.98
N TRP A 86 -24.76 26.11 -21.17
CA TRP A 86 -24.56 27.56 -21.09
C TRP A 86 -25.26 28.32 -22.20
N GLU A 87 -25.21 27.80 -23.42
CA GLU A 87 -25.93 28.36 -24.57
C GLU A 87 -27.45 28.38 -24.32
N LYS A 88 -28.04 27.28 -23.82
CA LYS A 88 -29.46 27.22 -23.43
C LYS A 88 -29.84 28.27 -22.39
N ARG A 89 -28.92 28.56 -21.46
CA ARG A 89 -29.11 29.57 -20.41
C ARG A 89 -28.86 31.00 -20.92
N GLY A 90 -28.49 31.16 -22.19
CA GLY A 90 -28.18 32.45 -22.80
C GLY A 90 -26.90 33.10 -22.27
N ALA A 91 -26.02 32.32 -21.65
CA ALA A 91 -24.79 32.81 -21.05
C ALA A 91 -23.77 33.20 -22.13
N LYS A 92 -22.94 34.19 -21.83
CA LYS A 92 -21.95 34.77 -22.73
C LYS A 92 -20.56 34.82 -22.10
N ALA A 93 -19.56 34.99 -22.95
CA ALA A 93 -18.20 35.24 -22.50
C ALA A 93 -18.18 36.49 -21.60
N GLY A 94 -17.55 36.36 -20.44
CA GLY A 94 -17.48 37.42 -19.43
C GLY A 94 -18.54 37.33 -18.32
N ASP A 95 -19.58 36.51 -18.48
CA ASP A 95 -20.58 36.29 -17.43
C ASP A 95 -19.95 35.64 -16.20
N ALA A 96 -20.41 36.05 -15.02
CA ALA A 96 -19.92 35.51 -13.75
C ALA A 96 -20.45 34.09 -13.50
N LEU A 97 -19.55 33.20 -13.14
CA LEU A 97 -19.83 31.84 -12.69
C LEU A 97 -19.33 31.71 -11.25
N ARG A 98 -20.28 31.54 -10.32
CA ARG A 98 -20.02 31.41 -8.89
C ARG A 98 -20.13 29.97 -8.44
N PHE A 99 -19.16 29.51 -7.67
CA PHE A 99 -19.15 28.20 -7.04
C PHE A 99 -19.14 28.33 -5.53
N LYS A 100 -19.90 27.45 -4.89
CA LYS A 100 -19.67 27.11 -3.49
C LYS A 100 -18.86 25.82 -3.44
N ILE A 101 -17.69 25.89 -2.81
CA ILE A 101 -16.72 24.82 -2.70
C ILE A 101 -16.73 24.27 -1.28
N TRP A 102 -16.82 22.96 -1.15
CA TRP A 102 -16.58 22.26 0.10
C TRP A 102 -15.10 21.85 0.19
N ARG A 103 -14.50 22.12 1.33
CA ARG A 103 -13.20 21.61 1.76
C ARG A 103 -13.31 21.09 3.19
N PRO A 104 -12.39 20.22 3.66
CA PRO A 104 -12.40 19.73 5.04
C PRO A 104 -12.31 20.85 6.10
N ASP A 105 -11.66 21.98 5.77
CA ASP A 105 -11.49 23.14 6.64
C ASP A 105 -12.67 24.15 6.57
N GLY A 106 -13.62 23.94 5.66
CA GLY A 106 -14.82 24.77 5.55
C GLY A 106 -15.34 24.94 4.12
N GLU A 107 -16.42 25.71 3.99
CA GLU A 107 -16.95 26.10 2.69
C GLU A 107 -16.36 27.43 2.23
N VAL A 108 -16.06 27.55 0.93
CA VAL A 108 -15.50 28.74 0.31
C VAL A 108 -16.31 29.10 -0.93
N GLU A 109 -16.63 30.38 -1.10
CA GLU A 109 -17.21 30.88 -2.36
C GLU A 109 -16.13 31.39 -3.30
N ILE A 110 -16.22 31.01 -4.57
CA ILE A 110 -15.28 31.37 -5.61
C ILE A 110 -16.06 31.87 -6.83
N GLU A 111 -15.62 32.96 -7.42
CA GLU A 111 -16.21 33.52 -8.65
C GLU A 111 -15.13 33.69 -9.72
N ALA A 112 -15.46 33.26 -10.94
CA ALA A 112 -14.67 33.58 -12.14
C ALA A 112 -15.61 33.84 -13.33
N LYS A 113 -15.03 34.22 -14.47
CA LYS A 113 -15.81 34.49 -15.69
C LYS A 113 -15.86 33.26 -16.61
N LEU A 114 -16.99 33.06 -17.28
CA LEU A 114 -17.06 32.21 -18.45
C LEU A 114 -16.17 32.78 -19.56
N VAL A 115 -15.50 31.91 -20.30
CA VAL A 115 -14.61 32.28 -21.40
C VAL A 115 -15.03 31.58 -22.69
N PRO A 116 -14.74 32.19 -23.86
CA PRO A 116 -14.93 31.49 -25.12
C PRO A 116 -14.04 30.26 -25.18
N GLU A 117 -14.54 29.20 -25.79
CA GLU A 117 -13.71 28.06 -26.16
C GLU A 117 -12.88 28.44 -27.38
N LEU A 118 -11.55 28.48 -27.18
CA LEU A 118 -10.59 28.96 -28.16
C LEU A 118 -9.79 27.81 -28.78
N THR A 119 -9.53 27.93 -30.07
CA THR A 119 -8.49 27.16 -30.77
C THR A 119 -7.37 28.10 -31.17
N TYR A 120 -6.12 27.60 -31.21
CA TYR A 120 -4.95 28.43 -31.47
C TYR A 120 -4.23 27.95 -32.73
N GLN A 121 -3.61 28.89 -33.44
CA GLN A 121 -2.72 28.63 -34.56
C GLN A 121 -1.38 29.35 -34.35
N ASP A 122 -0.31 28.75 -34.89
CA ASP A 122 1.00 29.37 -34.95
C ASP A 122 1.10 30.37 -36.13
N ALA A 123 2.30 30.97 -36.31
CA ALA A 123 2.55 31.94 -37.37
C ALA A 123 2.41 31.35 -38.79
N GLU A 124 2.50 30.02 -38.93
CA GLU A 124 2.34 29.29 -40.18
C GLU A 124 0.91 28.74 -40.37
N GLY A 125 -0.02 29.05 -39.47
CA GLY A 125 -1.43 28.61 -39.53
C GLY A 125 -1.65 27.16 -39.08
N ARG A 126 -0.63 26.51 -38.49
CA ARG A 126 -0.77 25.15 -37.92
C ARG A 126 -1.43 25.25 -36.56
N SER A 127 -2.25 24.26 -36.20
CA SER A 127 -2.85 24.19 -34.87
C SER A 127 -1.78 24.21 -33.78
N ALA A 128 -1.97 25.03 -32.75
CA ALA A 128 -1.03 25.23 -31.64
C ALA A 128 -1.72 24.96 -30.29
N LEU A 129 -0.91 24.68 -29.25
CA LEU A 129 -1.43 24.41 -27.90
C LEU A 129 -1.91 25.67 -27.16
N ALA A 130 -1.35 26.82 -27.52
CA ALA A 130 -1.62 28.12 -26.90
C ALA A 130 -1.18 29.26 -27.83
N PRO A 131 -1.59 30.51 -27.59
CA PRO A 131 -1.04 31.67 -28.30
C PRO A 131 0.47 31.74 -28.10
N GLY A 132 1.23 31.73 -29.20
CA GLY A 132 2.70 31.71 -29.16
C GLY A 132 3.31 30.39 -28.65
N GLY A 133 2.49 29.36 -28.45
CA GLY A 133 2.91 28.02 -28.04
C GLY A 133 3.37 27.16 -29.22
N PRO A 134 3.84 25.93 -28.93
CA PRO A 134 4.24 25.00 -29.98
C PRO A 134 3.08 24.58 -30.87
N ALA A 135 3.38 24.30 -32.14
CA ALA A 135 2.46 23.62 -33.02
C ALA A 135 2.17 22.22 -32.47
N ALA A 136 0.88 21.86 -32.40
CA ALA A 136 0.38 20.67 -31.72
C ALA A 136 1.04 19.38 -32.22
N LEU A 137 1.28 19.28 -33.53
CA LEU A 137 1.88 18.11 -34.19
C LEU A 137 3.39 18.24 -34.43
N GLU A 138 4.04 19.30 -33.95
CA GLU A 138 5.49 19.43 -34.03
C GLU A 138 6.17 18.46 -33.05
N SER A 139 7.28 17.86 -33.51
CA SER A 139 8.22 17.12 -32.67
C SER A 139 9.35 18.04 -32.23
N ASP A 140 9.72 17.95 -30.95
CA ASP A 140 10.79 18.72 -30.30
C ASP A 140 12.07 17.90 -30.09
N GLY A 141 12.14 16.70 -30.66
CA GLY A 141 13.26 15.76 -30.49
C GLY A 141 13.08 14.78 -29.33
N PHE A 142 12.05 14.94 -28.50
CA PHE A 142 11.62 13.91 -27.55
C PHE A 142 10.61 12.95 -28.22
N SER A 143 10.22 11.89 -27.49
CA SER A 143 9.19 10.98 -27.97
C SER A 143 7.83 11.67 -28.05
N GLY A 144 7.20 11.61 -29.22
CA GLY A 144 5.83 12.10 -29.47
C GLY A 144 5.74 13.60 -29.72
N THR A 145 4.61 14.03 -30.29
CA THR A 145 4.32 15.44 -30.56
C THR A 145 3.97 16.20 -29.28
N TRP A 146 4.02 17.54 -29.33
CA TRP A 146 3.64 18.38 -28.20
C TRP A 146 2.23 18.12 -27.68
N SER A 147 1.25 17.89 -28.54
CA SER A 147 -0.12 17.59 -28.13
C SER A 147 -0.22 16.28 -27.34
N ILE A 148 0.36 15.20 -27.85
CA ILE A 148 0.34 13.88 -27.21
C ILE A 148 1.08 13.93 -25.88
N TRP A 149 2.21 14.64 -25.83
CA TRP A 149 2.95 14.83 -24.59
C TRP A 149 2.17 15.62 -23.56
N TYR A 150 1.61 16.77 -23.94
CA TYR A 150 0.89 17.65 -23.02
C TYR A 150 -0.37 16.97 -22.47
N GLU A 151 -1.11 16.24 -23.32
CA GLU A 151 -2.26 15.44 -22.89
C GLU A 151 -1.86 14.40 -21.83
N LYS A 152 -0.79 13.63 -22.09
CA LYS A 152 -0.27 12.64 -21.14
C LYS A 152 0.20 13.29 -19.83
N LEU A 153 0.92 14.40 -19.93
CA LEU A 153 1.42 15.15 -18.78
C LEU A 153 0.25 15.65 -17.91
N VAL A 154 -0.76 16.29 -18.52
CA VAL A 154 -1.96 16.79 -17.83
C VAL A 154 -2.73 15.64 -17.20
N TRP A 155 -2.95 14.54 -17.92
CA TRP A 155 -3.63 13.36 -17.38
C TRP A 155 -2.92 12.84 -16.12
N LYS A 156 -1.59 12.75 -16.17
CA LYS A 156 -0.77 12.28 -15.06
C LYS A 156 -0.79 13.24 -13.87
N MET A 157 -0.60 14.54 -14.11
CA MET A 157 -0.68 15.58 -13.07
C MET A 157 -2.08 15.62 -12.42
N THR A 158 -3.13 15.43 -13.22
CA THR A 158 -4.51 15.32 -12.74
C THR A 158 -4.66 14.17 -11.76
N GLN A 159 -4.20 12.97 -12.12
CA GLN A 159 -4.24 11.81 -11.23
C GLN A 159 -3.48 12.09 -9.91
N ILE A 160 -2.30 12.68 -9.97
CA ILE A 160 -1.48 12.95 -8.78
C ILE A 160 -2.13 14.02 -7.88
N LEU A 161 -2.70 15.08 -8.46
CA LEU A 161 -3.21 16.24 -7.71
C LEU A 161 -4.67 16.09 -7.24
N ASP A 162 -5.52 15.29 -7.90
CA ASP A 162 -6.94 15.04 -7.50
C ASP A 162 -7.08 14.12 -6.25
N GLY A 163 -5.99 13.93 -5.52
CA GLY A 163 -6.00 13.12 -4.31
C GLY A 163 -6.09 11.63 -4.60
N SER A 164 -5.60 11.14 -5.75
CA SER A 164 -5.43 9.69 -5.99
C SER A 164 -4.46 9.04 -4.99
N TRP A 165 -3.73 9.83 -4.20
CA TRP A 165 -3.06 9.40 -2.97
C TRP A 165 -3.97 8.62 -2.00
N GLU A 166 -5.27 8.90 -2.03
CA GLU A 166 -6.28 8.19 -1.24
C GLU A 166 -6.69 6.84 -1.83
N ARG A 167 -6.38 6.61 -3.11
CA ARG A 167 -6.68 5.38 -3.85
C ARG A 167 -5.40 4.55 -3.89
N ALA A 168 -5.46 3.28 -3.48
CA ALA A 168 -4.29 2.46 -3.12
C ALA A 168 -3.34 2.05 -4.28
N THR A 169 -3.30 2.79 -5.39
CA THR A 169 -2.59 2.41 -6.62
C THR A 169 -1.42 3.32 -7.01
N LEU A 170 -1.24 4.48 -6.36
CA LEU A 170 -0.17 5.42 -6.71
C LEU A 170 1.13 5.13 -5.94
N ASN A 171 2.21 4.81 -6.66
CA ASN A 171 3.57 4.73 -6.09
C ASN A 171 4.30 6.07 -6.25
N THR A 172 4.31 6.88 -5.19
CA THR A 172 4.72 8.30 -5.31
C THR A 172 6.21 8.47 -5.61
N ARG A 173 7.03 7.46 -5.33
CA ARG A 173 8.47 7.50 -5.61
C ARG A 173 8.77 7.21 -7.07
N SER A 174 8.12 6.20 -7.64
CA SER A 174 8.20 5.94 -9.09
C SER A 174 7.68 7.13 -9.89
N GLU A 175 6.57 7.70 -9.43
CA GLU A 175 5.93 8.86 -10.05
C GLU A 175 6.79 10.12 -9.97
N LEU A 176 7.53 10.32 -8.86
CA LEU A 176 8.49 11.42 -8.74
C LEU A 176 9.62 11.30 -9.76
N VAL A 177 10.20 10.10 -9.94
CA VAL A 177 11.24 9.86 -10.94
C VAL A 177 10.73 10.17 -12.35
N GLU A 178 9.53 9.68 -12.68
CA GLU A 178 8.89 9.97 -13.96
C GLU A 178 8.64 11.48 -14.16
N MET A 179 8.09 12.19 -13.17
CA MET A 179 7.89 13.63 -13.27
C MET A 179 9.19 14.42 -13.39
N LEU A 180 10.25 14.03 -12.66
CA LEU A 180 11.55 14.70 -12.77
C LEU A 180 12.17 14.52 -14.16
N SER A 181 11.97 13.36 -14.81
CA SER A 181 12.40 13.14 -16.20
C SER A 181 11.75 14.09 -17.22
N GLN A 182 10.59 14.67 -16.89
CA GLN A 182 9.92 15.65 -17.76
C GLN A 182 10.56 17.04 -17.67
N GLY A 183 11.41 17.29 -16.66
CA GLY A 183 11.94 18.62 -16.36
C GLY A 183 12.68 19.26 -17.53
N GLU A 184 13.50 18.50 -18.25
CA GLU A 184 14.24 19.01 -19.43
C GLU A 184 13.31 19.51 -20.53
N ARG A 185 12.26 18.75 -20.85
CA ARG A 185 11.28 19.11 -21.88
C ARG A 185 10.43 20.32 -21.46
N ILE A 186 10.15 20.46 -20.17
CA ILE A 186 9.43 21.62 -19.62
C ILE A 186 10.30 22.88 -19.68
N GLU A 187 11.58 22.80 -19.32
CA GLU A 187 12.49 23.94 -19.46
C GLU A 187 12.70 24.31 -20.94
N MET A 188 12.74 23.33 -21.85
CA MET A 188 12.74 23.58 -23.29
C MET A 188 11.47 24.33 -23.74
N LEU A 189 10.29 23.92 -23.26
CA LEU A 189 9.03 24.61 -23.55
C LEU A 189 9.10 26.08 -23.15
N ARG A 190 9.56 26.38 -21.93
CA ARG A 190 9.71 27.76 -21.43
C ARG A 190 10.70 28.58 -22.24
N LYS A 191 11.83 27.99 -22.62
CA LYS A 191 12.89 28.67 -23.37
C LYS A 191 12.48 28.98 -24.81
N LYS A 192 11.83 28.03 -25.49
CA LYS A 192 11.48 28.14 -26.91
C LYS A 192 10.15 28.86 -27.15
N TYR A 193 9.20 28.70 -26.22
CA TYR A 193 7.84 29.27 -26.32
C TYR A 193 7.48 30.05 -25.05
N PRO A 194 8.16 31.17 -24.76
CA PRO A 194 7.91 31.95 -23.54
C PRO A 194 6.49 32.53 -23.56
N GLY A 195 5.77 32.37 -22.44
CA GLY A 195 4.42 32.91 -22.27
C GLY A 195 3.62 32.19 -21.17
N ASP A 196 2.38 32.64 -20.96
CA ASP A 196 1.49 32.16 -19.90
C ASP A 196 1.30 30.63 -19.91
N PHE A 197 1.22 30.02 -21.09
CA PHE A 197 1.08 28.57 -21.22
C PHE A 197 2.28 27.83 -20.63
N ALA A 198 3.50 28.23 -21.01
CA ALA A 198 4.72 27.60 -20.53
C ALA A 198 4.92 27.82 -19.02
N GLU A 199 4.69 29.03 -18.52
CA GLU A 199 4.81 29.33 -17.08
C GLU A 199 3.77 28.61 -16.23
N ARG A 200 2.52 28.50 -16.70
CA ARG A 200 1.48 27.74 -15.99
C ARG A 200 1.77 26.24 -16.01
N THR A 201 2.23 25.71 -17.14
CA THR A 201 2.64 24.29 -17.26
C THR A 201 3.79 23.99 -16.31
N TYR A 202 4.79 24.88 -16.22
CA TYR A 202 5.88 24.78 -15.27
C TYR A 202 5.39 24.81 -13.82
N GLY A 203 4.53 25.76 -13.47
CA GLY A 203 3.96 25.84 -12.13
C GLY A 203 3.13 24.60 -11.74
N ASP A 204 2.39 24.02 -12.69
CA ASP A 204 1.65 22.76 -12.47
C ASP A 204 2.59 21.58 -12.24
N TRP A 205 3.65 21.48 -13.04
CA TRP A 205 4.68 20.46 -12.87
C TRP A 205 5.40 20.61 -11.53
N GLN A 206 5.80 21.82 -11.13
CA GLN A 206 6.45 22.08 -9.85
C GLN A 206 5.55 21.68 -8.67
N ARG A 207 4.25 22.02 -8.73
CA ARG A 207 3.28 21.60 -7.70
C ARG A 207 3.13 20.08 -7.64
N THR A 208 3.14 19.42 -8.79
CA THR A 208 3.08 17.96 -8.88
C THR A 208 4.32 17.32 -8.27
N VAL A 209 5.51 17.81 -8.62
CA VAL A 209 6.80 17.36 -8.05
C VAL A 209 6.82 17.56 -6.53
N GLU A 210 6.39 18.72 -6.04
CA GLU A 210 6.38 19.00 -4.60
C GLU A 210 5.40 18.10 -3.84
N SER A 211 4.21 17.85 -4.41
CA SER A 211 3.26 16.89 -3.86
C SER A 211 3.88 15.49 -3.74
N LEU A 212 4.55 15.02 -4.81
CA LEU A 212 5.18 13.69 -4.86
C LEU A 212 6.38 13.52 -3.93
N ARG A 213 7.12 14.59 -3.64
CA ARG A 213 8.21 14.55 -2.65
C ARG A 213 7.70 14.11 -1.27
N GLY A 214 6.48 14.51 -0.94
CA GLY A 214 5.85 14.23 0.34
C GLY A 214 6.39 15.08 1.48
N LYS A 215 5.68 15.05 2.60
CA LYS A 215 5.98 15.83 3.80
C LYS A 215 7.29 15.34 4.41
N LYS A 216 8.16 16.27 4.80
CA LYS A 216 9.40 15.96 5.50
C LYS A 216 9.16 15.76 7.00
N LEU A 217 9.88 14.82 7.60
CA LEU A 217 10.06 14.72 9.05
C LEU A 217 11.52 14.96 9.41
N ASP A 218 11.73 15.79 10.42
CA ASP A 218 13.07 16.09 10.91
C ASP A 218 13.60 14.97 11.83
N THR A 219 12.71 14.32 12.58
CA THR A 219 13.08 13.26 13.53
C THR A 219 12.10 12.10 13.51
N VAL A 220 12.64 10.88 13.63
CA VAL A 220 11.89 9.64 13.76
C VAL A 220 12.43 8.85 14.95
N ASP A 221 11.54 8.29 15.76
CA ASP A 221 11.91 7.37 16.83
C ASP A 221 12.23 5.98 16.27
N LEU A 222 13.52 5.60 16.36
CA LEU A 222 14.04 4.30 15.90
C LEU A 222 14.29 3.31 17.05
N SER A 223 13.87 3.62 18.27
CA SER A 223 14.05 2.74 19.45
C SER A 223 13.48 1.33 19.21
N TYR A 224 12.41 1.23 18.43
CA TYR A 224 11.80 -0.05 18.05
C TYR A 224 12.70 -0.91 17.15
N ARG A 225 13.54 -0.29 16.29
CA ARG A 225 14.52 -1.00 15.47
C ARG A 225 15.69 -1.49 16.32
N GLU A 226 16.13 -0.71 17.30
CA GLU A 226 17.11 -1.15 18.28
C GLU A 226 16.58 -2.32 19.12
N LEU A 227 15.30 -2.27 19.52
CA LEU A 227 14.62 -3.38 20.18
C LEU A 227 14.61 -4.63 19.28
N GLY A 228 14.27 -4.47 17.99
CA GLY A 228 14.32 -5.54 17.00
C GLY A 228 15.70 -6.17 16.86
N ALA A 229 16.75 -5.35 16.78
CA ALA A 229 18.13 -5.82 16.72
C ALA A 229 18.53 -6.59 17.99
N LYS A 230 18.17 -6.09 19.18
CA LYS A 230 18.40 -6.80 20.45
C LYS A 230 17.69 -8.14 20.51
N ARG A 231 16.46 -8.23 20.02
CA ARG A 231 15.71 -9.50 19.94
C ARG A 231 16.38 -10.49 19.00
N LEU A 232 16.83 -10.02 17.84
CA LEU A 232 17.53 -10.86 16.86
C LEU A 232 18.83 -11.43 17.43
N GLU A 233 19.66 -10.58 18.06
CA GLU A 233 20.91 -11.04 18.70
C GLU A 233 20.66 -12.04 19.82
N ARG A 234 19.63 -11.80 20.65
CA ARG A 234 19.24 -12.75 21.70
C ARG A 234 18.78 -14.08 21.11
N ALA A 235 17.98 -14.05 20.04
CA ALA A 235 17.54 -15.25 19.35
C ALA A 235 18.70 -16.03 18.73
N LYS A 236 19.68 -15.34 18.10
CA LYS A 236 20.92 -15.95 17.59
C LYS A 236 21.66 -16.71 18.68
N GLN A 237 21.87 -16.07 19.84
CA GLN A 237 22.53 -16.71 20.97
C GLN A 237 21.76 -17.95 21.46
N ALA A 238 20.46 -17.80 21.72
CA ALA A 238 19.63 -18.89 22.23
C ALA A 238 19.53 -20.06 21.24
N SER A 239 19.45 -19.75 19.94
CA SER A 239 19.42 -20.73 18.86
C SER A 239 20.72 -21.54 18.81
N ALA A 240 21.88 -20.87 18.85
CA ALA A 240 23.18 -21.53 18.86
C ALA A 240 23.37 -22.43 20.09
N GLU A 241 23.02 -21.92 21.28
CA GLU A 241 23.07 -22.70 22.53
C GLU A 241 22.18 -23.95 22.45
N ALA A 242 20.95 -23.81 21.94
CA ALA A 242 20.00 -24.92 21.82
C ALA A 242 20.42 -25.95 20.76
N TRP A 243 21.00 -25.52 19.63
CA TRP A 243 21.54 -26.41 18.59
C TRP A 243 22.69 -27.27 19.12
N GLU A 244 23.65 -26.65 19.82
CA GLU A 244 24.79 -27.36 20.40
C GLU A 244 24.36 -28.26 21.57
N ALA A 245 23.37 -27.85 22.37
CA ALA A 245 22.79 -28.69 23.40
C ALA A 245 22.14 -29.96 22.81
N LEU A 246 21.37 -29.82 21.72
CA LEU A 246 20.77 -30.95 21.01
C LEU A 246 21.84 -31.90 20.44
N LYS A 247 22.90 -31.36 19.83
CA LYS A 247 24.04 -32.15 19.33
C LYS A 247 24.69 -32.97 20.45
N LYS A 248 24.89 -32.35 21.60
CA LYS A 248 25.47 -33.02 22.77
C LYS A 248 24.55 -34.10 23.32
N GLU A 249 23.24 -33.83 23.40
CA GLU A 249 22.22 -34.80 23.84
C GLU A 249 22.16 -36.02 22.89
N GLY A 250 22.24 -35.77 21.58
CA GLY A 250 22.15 -36.77 20.53
C GLY A 250 23.49 -37.35 20.08
N ALA A 251 24.61 -37.04 20.75
CA ALA A 251 25.96 -37.33 20.25
C ALA A 251 26.18 -38.82 19.94
N GLU A 252 25.63 -39.71 20.77
CA GLU A 252 25.72 -41.17 20.55
C GLU A 252 24.91 -41.64 19.34
N LYS A 253 23.88 -40.89 18.92
CA LYS A 253 23.04 -41.20 17.76
C LYS A 253 23.54 -40.56 16.47
N LEU A 254 24.37 -39.52 16.57
CA LEU A 254 24.81 -38.72 15.44
C LEU A 254 25.81 -39.49 14.58
N VAL A 255 25.60 -39.51 13.27
CA VAL A 255 26.55 -40.03 12.27
C VAL A 255 27.04 -38.90 11.35
N PRO A 256 28.22 -39.03 10.73
CA PRO A 256 28.67 -38.09 9.71
C PRO A 256 27.65 -37.97 8.58
N THR A 257 27.48 -36.75 8.06
CA THR A 257 26.57 -36.47 6.95
C THR A 257 27.05 -37.07 5.64
N PHE A 258 28.35 -36.98 5.35
CA PHE A 258 28.94 -37.56 4.16
C PHE A 258 30.25 -38.28 4.52
N PRO A 259 30.58 -39.41 3.87
CA PRO A 259 29.75 -40.12 2.89
C PRO A 259 28.50 -40.76 3.53
N VAL A 260 27.40 -40.79 2.78
CA VAL A 260 26.13 -41.39 3.21
C VAL A 260 26.32 -42.91 3.38
N PRO A 261 25.78 -43.53 4.45
CA PRO A 261 25.82 -44.98 4.62
C PRO A 261 25.23 -45.75 3.42
N ASP A 262 25.73 -46.95 3.15
CA ASP A 262 25.19 -47.80 2.07
C ASP A 262 23.68 -48.03 2.28
N ILE A 263 22.90 -47.71 1.25
CA ILE A 263 21.44 -47.86 1.24
C ILE A 263 20.99 -49.31 1.40
N HIS A 264 21.84 -50.27 1.02
CA HIS A 264 21.60 -51.70 1.23
C HIS A 264 21.82 -52.11 2.70
N ALA A 265 22.69 -51.41 3.43
CA ALA A 265 22.96 -51.60 4.86
C ALA A 265 22.12 -50.69 5.79
N ARG A 266 21.09 -50.02 5.25
CA ARG A 266 20.27 -49.01 5.96
C ARG A 266 19.66 -49.45 7.31
N ALA A 267 19.47 -50.75 7.52
CA ALA A 267 18.94 -51.28 8.79
C ALA A 267 19.87 -50.98 9.97
N GLU A 268 21.18 -50.86 9.74
CA GLU A 268 22.19 -50.61 10.78
C GLU A 268 22.26 -49.13 11.21
N VAL A 269 21.78 -48.23 10.34
CA VAL A 269 21.79 -46.78 10.56
C VAL A 269 20.40 -46.19 10.77
N SER A 270 19.34 -46.99 10.65
CA SER A 270 17.97 -46.57 10.95
C SER A 270 17.85 -46.12 12.41
N GLY A 271 17.22 -44.98 12.65
CA GLY A 271 17.12 -44.36 13.98
C GLY A 271 18.34 -43.57 14.43
N ARG A 272 19.45 -43.59 13.67
CA ARG A 272 20.58 -42.67 13.85
C ARG A 272 20.21 -41.28 13.34
N TRP A 273 20.90 -40.27 13.83
CA TRP A 273 20.69 -38.88 13.47
C TRP A 273 21.79 -38.38 12.53
N VAL A 274 21.42 -37.46 11.65
CA VAL A 274 22.34 -36.77 10.73
C VAL A 274 22.04 -35.27 10.75
N GLU A 275 23.10 -34.48 10.77
CA GLU A 275 23.01 -33.03 10.53
C GLU A 275 23.08 -32.78 9.03
N LEU A 276 21.94 -32.41 8.42
CA LEU A 276 21.90 -32.14 7.00
C LEU A 276 22.67 -30.84 6.66
N PRO A 277 23.20 -30.69 5.44
CA PRO A 277 23.69 -29.40 4.96
C PRO A 277 22.54 -28.38 4.89
N TRP A 278 22.89 -27.12 4.67
CA TRP A 278 21.90 -26.08 4.43
C TRP A 278 21.10 -26.36 3.15
N ILE A 279 19.79 -26.38 3.31
CA ILE A 279 18.77 -26.57 2.28
C ILE A 279 18.23 -25.20 1.88
N THR A 280 18.18 -24.96 0.59
CA THR A 280 17.63 -23.75 -0.05
C THR A 280 16.49 -24.13 -1.01
N PRO A 281 15.68 -23.17 -1.48
CA PRO A 281 14.62 -23.45 -2.46
C PRO A 281 15.11 -24.19 -3.71
N SER A 282 16.35 -23.93 -4.15
CA SER A 282 16.99 -24.62 -5.28
C SER A 282 17.28 -26.12 -5.05
N THR A 283 17.20 -26.58 -3.81
CA THR A 283 17.36 -28.00 -3.41
C THR A 283 16.02 -28.65 -3.06
N MET A 284 14.92 -27.93 -3.25
CA MET A 284 13.57 -28.46 -3.10
C MET A 284 13.00 -28.84 -4.46
N VAL A 285 12.38 -30.00 -4.55
CA VAL A 285 11.77 -30.50 -5.79
C VAL A 285 10.38 -31.04 -5.55
N ASN A 286 9.53 -30.97 -6.57
CA ASN A 286 8.26 -31.66 -6.59
C ASN A 286 8.41 -32.92 -7.45
N ASP A 287 8.07 -34.07 -6.87
CA ASP A 287 8.09 -35.35 -7.57
C ASP A 287 6.85 -36.15 -7.18
N LEU A 288 6.11 -36.61 -8.18
CA LEU A 288 4.85 -37.37 -8.03
C LEU A 288 3.83 -36.73 -7.06
N GLY A 289 3.72 -35.40 -7.08
CA GLY A 289 2.80 -34.65 -6.22
C GLY A 289 3.25 -34.48 -4.77
N GLN A 290 4.49 -34.88 -4.44
CA GLN A 290 5.11 -34.67 -3.14
C GLN A 290 6.29 -33.70 -3.27
N THR A 291 6.43 -32.80 -2.31
CA THR A 291 7.57 -31.89 -2.20
C THR A 291 8.64 -32.52 -1.33
N TRP A 292 9.88 -32.49 -1.80
CA TRP A 292 11.06 -33.05 -1.14
C TRP A 292 12.14 -31.99 -1.01
N ALA A 293 12.88 -32.01 0.09
CA ALA A 293 14.16 -31.33 0.20
C ALA A 293 15.30 -32.34 0.06
N VAL A 294 16.32 -32.00 -0.72
CA VAL A 294 17.39 -32.91 -1.11
C VAL A 294 18.73 -32.41 -0.58
N ALA A 295 19.41 -33.24 0.22
CA ALA A 295 20.79 -33.06 0.62
C ALA A 295 21.69 -33.99 -0.21
N ASP A 296 22.19 -33.48 -1.34
CA ASP A 296 22.99 -34.23 -2.33
C ASP A 296 24.50 -34.01 -2.11
N GLY A 297 25.23 -35.08 -1.77
CA GLY A 297 26.69 -35.12 -1.66
C GLY A 297 27.39 -35.49 -2.97
N GLY A 298 26.67 -35.63 -4.08
CA GLY A 298 27.23 -36.04 -5.36
C GLY A 298 27.59 -37.53 -5.36
N SER A 299 28.89 -37.86 -5.42
CA SER A 299 29.38 -39.24 -5.32
C SER A 299 29.17 -39.85 -3.93
N ASP A 300 29.00 -39.01 -2.93
CA ASP A 300 28.93 -39.40 -1.53
C ASP A 300 27.52 -39.81 -1.08
N GLY A 301 26.56 -39.86 -2.01
CA GLY A 301 25.17 -40.24 -1.74
C GLY A 301 24.28 -39.06 -1.35
N ALA A 302 23.03 -39.34 -0.97
CA ALA A 302 22.04 -38.30 -0.65
C ALA A 302 21.06 -38.69 0.46
N TYR A 303 20.54 -37.67 1.14
CA TYR A 303 19.37 -37.75 2.01
C TYR A 303 18.21 -36.95 1.43
N VAL A 304 16.98 -37.41 1.68
CA VAL A 304 15.78 -36.68 1.30
C VAL A 304 14.81 -36.54 2.46
N VAL A 305 14.30 -35.33 2.62
CA VAL A 305 13.25 -35.00 3.58
C VAL A 305 11.94 -34.86 2.81
N ARG A 306 10.91 -35.61 3.21
CA ARG A 306 9.56 -35.39 2.70
C ARG A 306 8.97 -34.16 3.37
N LEU A 307 8.67 -33.13 2.59
CA LEU A 307 8.11 -31.87 3.09
C LEU A 307 6.59 -31.87 3.09
N SER A 308 5.99 -32.40 2.00
CA SER A 308 4.55 -32.56 1.89
C SER A 308 4.03 -33.52 2.95
N GLU A 309 2.99 -33.08 3.69
CA GLU A 309 2.30 -33.87 4.72
C GLU A 309 3.20 -34.29 5.92
N SER A 310 4.42 -33.75 6.06
CA SER A 310 5.22 -33.99 7.28
C SER A 310 4.68 -33.15 8.45
N PRO A 311 4.21 -33.77 9.54
CA PRO A 311 3.77 -33.04 10.73
C PRO A 311 4.87 -32.18 11.33
N GLU A 312 6.12 -32.66 11.30
CA GLU A 312 7.30 -31.97 11.82
C GLU A 312 7.64 -30.75 10.98
N TYR A 313 7.57 -30.86 9.65
CA TYR A 313 7.81 -29.71 8.77
C TYR A 313 6.71 -28.65 8.90
N LEU A 314 5.45 -29.07 9.05
CA LEU A 314 4.36 -28.14 9.34
C LEU A 314 4.55 -27.46 10.70
N ALA A 315 5.02 -28.19 11.72
CA ALA A 315 5.32 -27.61 13.03
C ALA A 315 6.52 -26.65 12.98
N PHE A 316 7.55 -26.98 12.20
CA PHE A 316 8.69 -26.11 11.92
C PHE A 316 8.24 -24.78 11.32
N TYR A 317 7.45 -24.80 10.23
CA TYR A 317 6.97 -23.57 9.60
C TYR A 317 6.00 -22.77 10.47
N ARG A 318 5.10 -23.42 11.22
CA ARG A 318 4.24 -22.70 12.17
C ARG A 318 5.07 -21.97 13.23
N THR A 319 6.17 -22.57 13.67
CA THR A 319 7.07 -21.97 14.66
C THR A 319 7.93 -20.87 14.04
N LEU A 320 8.44 -21.08 12.82
CA LEU A 320 9.17 -20.06 12.05
C LEU A 320 8.30 -18.84 11.75
N PHE A 321 7.02 -19.05 11.48
CA PHE A 321 6.05 -17.96 11.33
C PHE A 321 5.96 -17.13 12.62
N ARG A 322 5.78 -17.77 13.78
CA ARG A 322 5.76 -17.05 15.09
C ARG A 322 7.07 -16.31 15.35
N PHE A 323 8.22 -16.92 15.00
CA PHE A 323 9.51 -16.24 15.05
C PHE A 323 9.51 -14.96 14.18
N GLY A 324 9.03 -15.05 12.95
CA GLY A 324 8.91 -13.89 12.05
C GLY A 324 8.04 -12.77 12.62
N THR A 325 6.96 -13.13 13.32
CA THR A 325 6.07 -12.15 13.95
C THR A 325 6.71 -11.42 15.14
N LEU A 326 7.47 -12.12 15.98
CA LEU A 326 8.00 -11.60 17.25
C LEU A 326 9.40 -10.99 17.11
N VAL A 327 10.24 -11.57 16.26
CA VAL A 327 11.67 -11.26 16.16
C VAL A 327 11.97 -10.56 14.84
N GLN A 328 11.99 -11.30 13.74
CA GLN A 328 12.50 -10.81 12.46
C GLN A 328 11.61 -11.26 11.29
N PRO A 329 10.73 -10.37 10.78
CA PRO A 329 9.95 -10.65 9.59
C PRO A 329 10.84 -10.95 8.38
N GLY A 330 10.44 -11.90 7.53
CA GLY A 330 11.18 -12.23 6.31
C GLY A 330 12.52 -12.92 6.56
N THR A 331 12.59 -13.81 7.56
CA THR A 331 13.76 -14.69 7.77
C THR A 331 14.13 -15.39 6.47
N HIS A 332 15.42 -15.42 6.14
CA HIS A 332 15.90 -16.03 4.90
C HIS A 332 15.46 -17.51 4.79
N GLU A 333 14.98 -17.91 3.60
CA GLU A 333 14.58 -19.29 3.29
C GLU A 333 15.82 -20.19 3.12
N ARG A 334 16.53 -20.38 4.22
CA ARG A 334 17.70 -21.23 4.32
C ARG A 334 17.53 -22.06 5.57
N TYR A 335 17.47 -23.37 5.41
CA TYR A 335 17.08 -24.29 6.48
C TYR A 335 18.18 -25.30 6.72
N GLN A 336 18.41 -25.65 7.97
CA GLN A 336 19.25 -26.79 8.30
C GLN A 336 18.53 -27.66 9.30
N PHE A 337 18.59 -28.97 9.08
CA PHE A 337 17.84 -29.92 9.88
C PHE A 337 18.76 -30.92 10.56
N MET A 338 18.40 -31.25 11.80
CA MET A 338 18.79 -32.51 12.42
C MET A 338 17.70 -33.50 12.06
N ALA A 339 18.07 -34.64 11.47
CA ALA A 339 17.10 -35.60 10.97
C ALA A 339 17.46 -37.03 11.36
N GLU A 340 16.45 -37.84 11.62
CA GLU A 340 16.57 -39.27 11.93
C GLU A 340 16.44 -40.09 10.63
N ILE A 341 17.36 -41.01 10.40
CA ILE A 341 17.37 -41.89 9.22
C ILE A 341 16.25 -42.93 9.36
N LEU A 342 15.36 -42.99 8.36
CA LEU A 342 14.25 -43.93 8.31
C LEU A 342 14.66 -45.27 7.68
N PRO A 343 13.97 -46.39 8.02
CA PRO A 343 14.28 -47.71 7.47
C PRO A 343 13.93 -47.87 5.98
N MET A 344 13.07 -47.00 5.45
CA MET A 344 12.67 -47.01 4.05
C MET A 344 13.42 -45.92 3.28
N PRO A 345 14.14 -46.25 2.20
CA PRO A 345 14.70 -45.24 1.31
C PRO A 345 13.60 -44.67 0.41
N ALA A 346 13.90 -43.55 -0.22
CA ALA A 346 13.06 -42.98 -1.26
C ALA A 346 13.82 -42.92 -2.58
N MET A 347 13.08 -43.06 -3.68
CA MET A 347 13.57 -42.81 -5.03
C MET A 347 12.79 -41.62 -5.58
N ILE A 348 13.52 -40.57 -5.96
CA ILE A 348 12.94 -39.34 -6.51
C ILE A 348 13.63 -38.94 -7.80
N THR A 349 12.99 -38.07 -8.59
CA THR A 349 13.66 -37.38 -9.69
C THR A 349 14.31 -36.09 -9.20
N PHE A 350 15.64 -35.95 -9.34
CA PHE A 350 16.38 -34.76 -8.94
C PHE A 350 17.43 -34.41 -9.99
N ARG A 351 17.41 -33.18 -10.53
CA ARG A 351 18.29 -32.73 -11.64
C ARG A 351 18.24 -33.68 -12.84
N ASP A 352 17.02 -33.97 -13.29
CA ASP A 352 16.72 -34.81 -14.47
C ASP A 352 17.25 -36.25 -14.42
N ARG A 353 17.57 -36.76 -13.22
CA ARG A 353 18.01 -38.14 -13.01
C ARG A 353 17.28 -38.80 -11.83
N PRO A 354 17.10 -40.13 -11.87
CA PRO A 354 16.64 -40.87 -10.70
C PRO A 354 17.71 -40.79 -9.61
N LEU A 355 17.29 -40.49 -8.38
CA LEU A 355 18.11 -40.42 -7.19
C LEU A 355 17.52 -41.34 -6.13
N THR A 356 18.26 -42.38 -5.76
CA THR A 356 17.93 -43.22 -4.61
C THR A 356 18.65 -42.66 -3.38
N ALA A 357 17.89 -42.31 -2.34
CA ALA A 357 18.40 -41.61 -1.17
C ALA A 357 17.82 -42.20 0.11
N HIS A 358 18.54 -42.03 1.23
CA HIS A 358 17.97 -42.32 2.54
C HIS A 358 16.87 -41.31 2.84
N GLN A 359 15.68 -41.80 3.17
CA GLN A 359 14.63 -40.94 3.67
C GLN A 359 14.92 -40.60 5.13
N VAL A 360 14.70 -39.35 5.51
CA VAL A 360 14.89 -38.91 6.90
C VAL A 360 13.65 -38.20 7.43
N LYS A 361 13.48 -38.27 8.74
CA LYS A 361 12.44 -37.60 9.50
C LYS A 361 13.05 -36.45 10.30
N LEU A 362 12.41 -35.28 10.31
CA LEU A 362 12.93 -34.13 11.03
C LEU A 362 12.88 -34.34 12.55
N VAL A 363 13.99 -34.04 13.24
CA VAL A 363 14.12 -34.05 14.70
C VAL A 363 14.13 -32.63 15.24
N ALA A 364 14.85 -31.75 14.56
CA ALA A 364 14.92 -30.33 14.85
C ALA A 364 15.30 -29.55 13.60
N GLY A 365 15.08 -28.25 13.62
CA GLY A 365 15.47 -27.38 12.52
C GLY A 365 15.97 -26.03 12.99
N ARG A 366 16.86 -25.45 12.19
CA ARG A 366 17.26 -24.05 12.28
C ARG A 366 17.08 -23.34 10.95
N ALA A 367 16.88 -22.03 10.99
CA ALA A 367 16.61 -21.21 9.82
C ALA A 367 17.29 -19.85 9.91
N GLY A 368 17.42 -19.20 8.76
CA GLY A 368 17.97 -17.86 8.63
C GLY A 368 19.39 -17.83 8.08
N GLU A 369 19.97 -16.64 8.02
CA GLU A 369 21.29 -16.43 7.42
C GLU A 369 22.39 -17.05 8.29
N ASP A 370 22.29 -16.83 9.59
CA ASP A 370 23.25 -17.28 10.61
C ASP A 370 22.67 -18.41 11.48
N GLY A 371 21.46 -18.88 11.20
CA GLY A 371 20.75 -19.84 12.05
C GLY A 371 20.14 -19.19 13.29
N GLU A 372 19.65 -17.95 13.16
CA GLU A 372 19.01 -17.18 14.23
C GLU A 372 17.72 -17.81 14.79
N PHE A 373 17.13 -18.76 14.07
CA PHE A 373 15.97 -19.53 14.50
C PHE A 373 16.38 -20.97 14.80
N PHE A 374 15.89 -21.54 15.90
CA PHE A 374 15.96 -22.98 16.20
C PHE A 374 14.66 -23.48 16.82
N VAL A 375 14.24 -24.69 16.47
CA VAL A 375 13.11 -25.39 17.06
C VAL A 375 13.41 -26.89 17.22
N ASP A 376 13.08 -27.42 18.39
CA ASP A 376 13.07 -28.86 18.68
C ASP A 376 11.69 -29.45 18.34
N LEU A 377 11.64 -30.27 17.28
CA LEU A 377 10.40 -30.80 16.72
C LEU A 377 9.95 -32.11 17.38
N ARG A 378 10.72 -32.62 18.35
CA ARG A 378 10.33 -33.81 19.15
C ARG A 378 9.21 -33.49 20.14
N LYS A 379 8.98 -32.22 20.43
CA LYS A 379 7.96 -31.74 21.36
C LYS A 379 6.57 -31.72 20.71
N ALA A 380 5.53 -32.00 21.48
CA ALA A 380 4.14 -31.96 20.99
C ALA A 380 3.72 -30.55 20.53
N GLU A 381 4.15 -29.52 21.26
CA GLU A 381 3.99 -28.11 20.90
C GLU A 381 5.37 -27.45 20.84
N PRO A 382 6.03 -27.48 19.68
CA PRO A 382 7.35 -26.88 19.52
C PRO A 382 7.30 -25.36 19.68
N VAL A 383 8.24 -24.84 20.45
CA VAL A 383 8.53 -23.41 20.60
C VAL A 383 9.94 -23.14 20.11
N PHE A 384 10.18 -21.95 19.54
CA PHE A 384 11.53 -21.58 19.14
C PHE A 384 12.40 -21.18 20.34
N ALA A 385 13.71 -21.28 20.18
CA ALA A 385 14.66 -20.85 21.22
C ALA A 385 14.44 -19.36 21.55
N SER A 386 14.18 -19.04 22.83
CA SER A 386 13.81 -17.72 23.38
C SER A 386 12.35 -17.26 23.20
N GLU A 387 11.44 -18.07 22.67
CA GLU A 387 10.04 -17.65 22.41
C GLU A 387 9.35 -17.03 23.65
N SER A 388 9.49 -17.65 24.83
CA SER A 388 8.91 -17.15 26.08
C SER A 388 9.46 -15.79 26.54
N GLU A 389 10.75 -15.52 26.29
CA GLU A 389 11.38 -14.24 26.61
C GLU A 389 10.84 -13.13 25.68
N MET A 390 10.54 -13.47 24.42
CA MET A 390 10.07 -12.52 23.41
C MET A 390 8.60 -12.13 23.61
N THR A 391 7.78 -13.00 24.21
CA THR A 391 6.36 -12.75 24.50
C THR A 391 6.13 -11.86 25.73
N ALA A 392 7.14 -11.66 26.60
CA ALA A 392 6.98 -10.98 27.89
C ALA A 392 6.91 -9.44 27.84
N ILE A 393 6.89 -8.82 26.65
CA ILE A 393 6.86 -7.35 26.52
C ILE A 393 5.43 -6.85 26.75
N GLY A 394 5.28 -6.04 27.81
CA GLY A 394 4.02 -5.75 28.47
C GLY A 394 2.91 -5.19 27.57
N ALA A 395 1.71 -5.74 27.78
CA ALA A 395 0.47 -5.26 27.22
C ALA A 395 0.13 -3.89 27.82
N ASN A 396 0.22 -2.84 27.01
CA ASN A 396 -0.47 -1.59 27.34
C ASN A 396 -1.94 -1.78 26.97
N ALA A 397 -2.86 -1.37 27.84
CA ALA A 397 -4.28 -1.35 27.51
C ALA A 397 -4.65 0.04 26.98
N LEU A 398 -5.42 0.07 25.89
CA LEU A 398 -6.04 1.31 25.42
C LEU A 398 -7.26 1.61 26.29
N LYS A 399 -7.47 2.88 26.65
CA LYS A 399 -8.67 3.31 27.38
C LYS A 399 -9.90 3.22 26.47
N ASP A 400 -11.07 2.98 27.05
CA ASP A 400 -12.32 2.87 26.30
C ASP A 400 -12.77 4.19 25.67
N ASP A 401 -12.37 5.33 26.25
CA ASP A 401 -12.66 6.68 25.76
C ASP A 401 -11.60 7.23 24.78
N ALA A 402 -10.65 6.40 24.36
CA ALA A 402 -9.60 6.79 23.42
C ALA A 402 -10.19 7.36 22.12
N SER A 403 -9.64 8.49 21.68
CA SER A 403 -9.97 9.12 20.41
C SER A 403 -9.53 8.23 19.22
N PRO A 404 -10.10 8.45 18.02
CA PRO A 404 -9.67 7.73 16.82
C PRO A 404 -8.15 7.81 16.54
N THR A 405 -7.54 8.97 16.84
CA THR A 405 -6.09 9.17 16.72
C THR A 405 -5.33 8.28 17.69
N GLU A 406 -5.73 8.25 18.97
CA GLU A 406 -5.08 7.41 19.99
C GLU A 406 -5.21 5.91 19.67
N VAL A 407 -6.32 5.46 19.10
CA VAL A 407 -6.49 4.06 18.62
C VAL A 407 -5.45 3.72 17.55
N LEU A 408 -5.24 4.61 16.58
CA LEU A 408 -4.31 4.39 15.48
C LEU A 408 -2.85 4.48 15.92
N ASP A 409 -2.52 5.45 16.77
CA ASP A 409 -1.18 5.56 17.36
C ASP A 409 -0.86 4.33 18.21
N PHE A 410 -1.84 3.82 18.96
CA PHE A 410 -1.70 2.59 19.72
C PHE A 410 -1.48 1.37 18.82
N MET A 411 -2.20 1.25 17.71
CA MET A 411 -1.99 0.19 16.70
C MET A 411 -0.56 0.24 16.14
N VAL A 412 -0.07 1.42 15.72
CA VAL A 412 1.29 1.59 15.21
C VAL A 412 2.33 1.22 16.27
N ALA A 413 2.11 1.65 17.51
CA ALA A 413 3.02 1.37 18.62
C ALA A 413 3.04 -0.13 18.97
N ALA A 414 1.90 -0.83 18.88
CA ALA A 414 1.81 -2.28 19.04
C ALA A 414 2.65 -3.01 17.98
N ILE A 415 2.56 -2.60 16.71
CA ILE A 415 3.36 -3.15 15.61
C ILE A 415 4.87 -2.93 15.85
N LYS A 416 5.27 -1.70 16.23
CA LYS A 416 6.66 -1.36 16.57
C LYS A 416 7.21 -2.23 17.71
N ARG A 417 6.39 -2.53 18.72
CA ARG A 417 6.75 -3.40 19.86
C ARG A 417 6.61 -4.90 19.58
N ALA A 418 6.06 -5.31 18.44
CA ALA A 418 5.61 -6.68 18.17
C ALA A 418 4.61 -7.23 19.21
N ASP A 419 3.71 -6.38 19.70
CA ASP A 419 2.61 -6.76 20.57
C ASP A 419 1.37 -7.12 19.74
N GLU A 420 1.29 -8.38 19.33
CA GLU A 420 0.20 -8.87 18.47
C GLU A 420 -1.17 -8.78 19.16
N LYS A 421 -1.21 -8.98 20.49
CA LYS A 421 -2.45 -8.90 21.24
C LYS A 421 -3.00 -7.47 21.21
N ALA A 422 -2.17 -6.49 21.55
CA ALA A 422 -2.56 -5.08 21.49
C ALA A 422 -2.97 -4.66 20.08
N PHE A 423 -2.30 -5.18 19.04
CA PHE A 423 -2.71 -4.95 17.66
C PHE A 423 -4.12 -5.50 17.39
N ARG A 424 -4.42 -6.75 17.76
CA ARG A 424 -5.75 -7.35 17.56
C ARG A 424 -6.84 -6.62 18.34
N ASP A 425 -6.54 -6.12 19.54
CA ASP A 425 -7.50 -5.47 20.45
C ASP A 425 -8.09 -4.15 19.90
N VAL A 426 -7.45 -3.49 18.92
CA VAL A 426 -7.96 -2.24 18.33
C VAL A 426 -9.00 -2.43 17.23
N PHE A 427 -9.21 -3.65 16.75
CA PHE A 427 -10.10 -3.93 15.64
C PHE A 427 -11.50 -4.34 16.10
N ALA A 428 -12.48 -4.12 15.24
CA ALA A 428 -13.86 -4.49 15.49
C ALA A 428 -14.03 -6.00 15.38
N THR A 429 -14.77 -6.58 16.31
CA THR A 429 -15.24 -7.98 16.22
C THR A 429 -16.70 -8.05 15.78
N TRP A 430 -17.17 -7.00 15.11
CA TRP A 430 -18.52 -6.84 14.55
C TRP A 430 -18.42 -6.26 13.14
N GLU A 431 -19.52 -6.32 12.40
CA GLU A 431 -19.67 -5.68 11.09
C GLU A 431 -20.86 -4.72 11.12
N ALA A 432 -20.68 -3.53 10.56
CA ALA A 432 -21.77 -2.57 10.40
C ALA A 432 -21.65 -1.85 9.05
N GLY A 433 -22.76 -1.75 8.33
CA GLY A 433 -22.80 -1.14 7.00
C GLY A 433 -24.20 -0.76 6.58
N LEU A 434 -24.30 -0.13 5.40
CA LEU A 434 -25.56 0.13 4.72
C LEU A 434 -25.60 -0.75 3.45
N TYR A 435 -26.68 -1.49 3.25
CA TYR A 435 -26.95 -2.14 1.97
C TYR A 435 -27.48 -1.14 0.93
N ASP A 436 -27.50 -1.56 -0.33
CA ASP A 436 -28.17 -0.84 -1.42
C ASP A 436 -29.57 -0.38 -0.99
N GLY A 437 -29.82 0.93 -1.15
CA GLY A 437 -31.05 1.57 -0.68
C GLY A 437 -31.00 2.09 0.77
N GLY A 438 -29.83 2.09 1.43
CA GLY A 438 -29.62 2.73 2.72
C GLY A 438 -30.13 1.94 3.92
N ARG A 439 -30.36 0.63 3.77
CA ARG A 439 -30.83 -0.23 4.87
C ARG A 439 -29.68 -0.60 5.80
N PRO A 440 -29.81 -0.39 7.12
CA PRO A 440 -28.80 -0.81 8.09
C PRO A 440 -28.55 -2.32 8.06
N SER A 441 -27.27 -2.70 8.15
CA SER A 441 -26.80 -4.06 8.39
C SER A 441 -25.88 -4.06 9.60
N PHE A 442 -26.12 -4.98 10.53
CA PHE A 442 -25.29 -5.14 11.71
C PHE A 442 -25.11 -6.62 12.03
N LEU A 443 -23.86 -7.08 12.02
CA LEU A 443 -23.46 -8.41 12.46
C LEU A 443 -22.70 -8.28 13.78
N PRO A 444 -23.31 -8.63 14.93
CA PRO A 444 -22.72 -8.38 16.26
C PRO A 444 -21.46 -9.20 16.54
N LEU A 445 -21.23 -10.27 15.77
CA LEU A 445 -20.06 -11.13 15.91
C LEU A 445 -19.51 -11.49 14.51
N ARG A 446 -18.47 -10.76 14.11
CA ARG A 446 -17.63 -11.06 12.96
C ARG A 446 -16.18 -11.13 13.44
N ILE A 447 -15.74 -12.31 13.87
CA ILE A 447 -14.34 -12.53 14.24
C ILE A 447 -13.57 -12.84 12.95
N PRO A 448 -12.57 -12.03 12.58
CA PRO A 448 -11.70 -12.33 11.45
C PRO A 448 -11.00 -13.67 11.65
N SER A 449 -10.85 -14.42 10.57
CA SER A 449 -10.17 -15.72 10.58
C SER A 449 -8.72 -15.58 11.05
N THR A 450 -8.14 -16.66 11.59
CA THR A 450 -6.72 -16.69 11.96
C THR A 450 -5.81 -16.35 10.77
N GLY A 451 -6.21 -16.73 9.55
CA GLY A 451 -5.48 -16.39 8.33
C GLY A 451 -5.46 -14.89 8.04
N GLU A 452 -6.61 -14.21 8.18
CA GLU A 452 -6.70 -12.74 8.02
C GLU A 452 -5.82 -12.02 9.05
N TRP A 453 -5.90 -12.42 10.33
CA TRP A 453 -5.08 -11.84 11.40
C TRP A 453 -3.59 -11.98 11.13
N ASN A 454 -3.16 -13.22 10.87
CA ASN A 454 -1.77 -13.55 10.65
C ASN A 454 -1.20 -12.78 9.45
N SER A 455 -1.96 -12.71 8.35
CA SER A 455 -1.53 -12.02 7.13
C SER A 455 -1.39 -10.51 7.35
N ALA A 456 -2.38 -9.88 8.00
CA ALA A 456 -2.35 -8.44 8.27
C ALA A 456 -1.22 -8.06 9.24
N TRP A 457 -1.04 -8.84 10.30
CA TRP A 457 0.01 -8.64 11.30
C TRP A 457 1.42 -8.79 10.68
N GLU A 458 1.64 -9.88 9.93
CA GLU A 458 2.94 -10.13 9.29
C GLU A 458 3.26 -9.03 8.26
N ALA A 459 2.29 -8.63 7.43
CA ALA A 459 2.45 -7.56 6.46
C ALA A 459 2.86 -6.24 7.14
N ALA A 460 2.16 -5.87 8.22
CA ALA A 460 2.47 -4.66 8.99
C ALA A 460 3.89 -4.70 9.60
N ARG A 461 4.25 -5.82 10.24
CA ARG A 461 5.58 -6.02 10.82
C ARG A 461 6.68 -5.94 9.77
N ARG A 462 6.50 -6.61 8.63
CA ARG A 462 7.47 -6.63 7.52
C ARG A 462 7.77 -5.23 7.00
N VAL A 463 6.73 -4.42 6.82
CA VAL A 463 6.85 -3.07 6.27
C VAL A 463 7.54 -2.12 7.27
N ILE A 464 7.15 -2.14 8.56
CA ILE A 464 7.75 -1.29 9.62
C ILE A 464 9.21 -1.64 9.93
N MET A 465 9.59 -2.92 9.79
CA MET A 465 10.97 -3.36 10.00
C MET A 465 11.88 -3.06 8.81
N LYS A 466 11.32 -2.67 7.65
CA LYS A 466 12.06 -2.44 6.42
C LYS A 466 11.90 -1.01 5.91
N ASP A 467 10.98 -0.78 4.98
CA ASP A 467 10.89 0.44 4.17
C ASP A 467 10.17 1.59 4.89
N VAL A 468 9.37 1.28 5.92
CA VAL A 468 8.65 2.27 6.73
C VAL A 468 9.37 2.53 8.03
N TYR A 469 9.63 3.80 8.30
CA TYR A 469 10.34 4.30 9.47
C TYR A 469 9.37 4.92 10.49
N ASP A 470 8.28 5.52 10.01
CA ASP A 470 7.24 6.07 10.89
C ASP A 470 5.87 6.06 10.22
N VAL A 471 4.83 6.12 11.04
CA VAL A 471 3.44 6.26 10.60
C VAL A 471 2.76 7.27 11.52
N ARG A 472 2.08 8.26 10.95
CA ARG A 472 1.38 9.30 11.72
C ARG A 472 -0.03 9.49 11.20
N VAL A 473 -0.96 9.80 12.09
CA VAL A 473 -2.29 10.25 11.68
C VAL A 473 -2.17 11.64 11.06
N ASP A 474 -2.53 11.75 9.79
CA ASP A 474 -2.54 13.00 9.03
C ASP A 474 -3.83 13.79 9.32
N ARG A 475 -4.97 13.13 9.15
CA ARG A 475 -6.29 13.72 9.38
C ARG A 475 -7.31 12.68 9.80
N VAL A 476 -8.25 13.13 10.61
CA VAL A 476 -9.43 12.37 11.03
C VAL A 476 -10.65 13.15 10.61
N SER A 477 -11.59 12.44 10.02
CA SER A 477 -12.83 12.98 9.51
C SER A 477 -13.81 13.28 10.66
N ALA A 478 -14.84 14.08 10.41
CA ALA A 478 -15.91 14.32 11.38
C ALA A 478 -16.65 13.02 11.78
N VAL A 479 -17.27 13.01 12.96
CA VAL A 479 -18.09 11.86 13.36
C VAL A 479 -19.38 11.84 12.54
N ARG A 480 -19.59 10.76 11.78
CA ARG A 480 -20.82 10.53 11.02
C ARG A 480 -21.64 9.41 11.67
N ARG A 481 -22.92 9.69 11.96
CA ARG A 481 -23.91 8.65 12.29
C ARG A 481 -24.16 7.80 11.04
N LEU A 482 -23.84 6.50 11.10
CA LEU A 482 -24.09 5.56 10.00
C LEU A 482 -25.55 5.12 9.99
N PHE A 483 -26.08 4.72 11.15
CA PHE A 483 -27.50 4.49 11.41
C PHE A 483 -27.81 4.59 12.90
N ASP A 484 -29.05 4.96 13.23
CA ASP A 484 -29.56 5.02 14.59
C ASP A 484 -29.90 3.65 15.17
N ALA A 485 -30.03 3.59 16.49
CA ALA A 485 -30.42 2.36 17.17
C ALA A 485 -31.87 1.99 16.80
N ASP A 486 -32.10 0.70 16.52
CA ASP A 486 -33.44 0.15 16.33
C ASP A 486 -33.65 -1.03 17.30
N ALA A 487 -34.42 -0.74 18.35
CA ALA A 487 -34.75 -1.70 19.39
C ALA A 487 -35.60 -2.88 18.88
N LYS A 488 -36.34 -2.73 17.76
CA LYS A 488 -37.20 -3.81 17.23
C LYS A 488 -36.39 -4.93 16.59
N VAL A 489 -35.24 -4.59 16.01
CA VAL A 489 -34.32 -5.53 15.36
C VAL A 489 -33.02 -5.74 16.15
N GLY A 490 -32.89 -5.11 17.32
CA GLY A 490 -31.72 -5.27 18.22
C GLY A 490 -30.44 -4.62 17.70
N VAL A 491 -30.55 -3.60 16.86
CA VAL A 491 -29.41 -2.93 16.22
C VAL A 491 -28.98 -1.71 17.06
N PRO A 492 -27.71 -1.59 17.48
CA PRO A 492 -27.22 -0.41 18.19
C PRO A 492 -27.04 0.78 17.23
N SER A 493 -26.90 2.00 17.78
CA SER A 493 -26.43 3.11 16.97
C SER A 493 -24.96 2.91 16.61
N VAL A 494 -24.60 3.24 15.37
CA VAL A 494 -23.22 3.14 14.87
C VAL A 494 -22.76 4.50 14.38
N ASP A 495 -21.66 4.99 14.97
CA ASP A 495 -20.92 6.13 14.46
C ASP A 495 -19.70 5.64 13.68
N GLN A 496 -19.30 6.39 12.66
CA GLN A 496 -18.16 6.10 11.80
C GLN A 496 -17.30 7.36 11.61
N ILE A 497 -15.99 7.15 11.52
CA ILE A 497 -15.03 8.12 10.99
C ILE A 497 -14.14 7.47 9.94
N VAL A 498 -13.48 8.30 9.16
CA VAL A 498 -12.37 7.93 8.27
C VAL A 498 -11.11 8.63 8.75
N ALA A 499 -10.03 7.89 8.90
CA ALA A 499 -8.72 8.45 9.22
C ALA A 499 -7.74 8.17 8.08
N TYR A 500 -6.82 9.10 7.88
CA TYR A 500 -5.74 8.96 6.90
C TYR A 500 -4.40 9.00 7.61
N LEU A 501 -3.52 8.06 7.24
CA LEU A 501 -2.18 7.92 7.76
C LEU A 501 -1.17 8.45 6.74
N ASP A 502 -0.18 9.20 7.21
CA ASP A 502 1.06 9.45 6.49
C ASP A 502 2.08 8.37 6.85
N ILE A 503 2.63 7.74 5.81
CA ILE A 503 3.65 6.69 5.92
C ILE A 503 5.00 7.29 5.54
N PHE A 504 6.01 7.17 6.40
CA PHE A 504 7.31 7.78 6.20
C PHE A 504 8.39 6.75 5.89
N GLY A 505 9.14 7.00 4.82
CA GLY A 505 10.32 6.23 4.42
C GLY A 505 11.56 7.12 4.45
N ARG A 506 12.74 6.49 4.33
CA ARG A 506 14.03 7.22 4.22
C ARG A 506 14.46 7.28 2.76
N PHE A 507 14.59 8.48 2.22
CA PHE A 507 14.98 8.76 0.83
C PHE A 507 16.00 9.90 0.81
N ASP A 508 17.13 9.72 0.13
CA ASP A 508 18.19 10.74 0.03
C ASP A 508 18.57 11.32 1.41
N ASP A 509 18.72 10.45 2.41
CA ASP A 509 18.97 10.78 3.83
C ASP A 509 17.91 11.63 4.55
N GLU A 510 16.74 11.83 3.94
CA GLU A 510 15.60 12.50 4.55
C GLU A 510 14.44 11.54 4.83
N TYR A 511 13.68 11.81 5.89
CA TYR A 511 12.43 11.11 6.14
C TYR A 511 11.30 11.84 5.44
N ARG A 512 10.63 11.17 4.50
CA ARG A 512 9.54 11.77 3.72
C ARG A 512 8.33 10.87 3.62
N SER A 513 7.14 11.48 3.66
CA SER A 513 5.91 10.73 3.46
C SER A 513 5.85 10.17 2.05
N PHE A 514 5.29 8.98 1.87
CA PHE A 514 5.13 8.35 0.56
C PHE A 514 3.83 7.55 0.50
N ASN A 515 3.48 7.11 -0.71
CA ASN A 515 2.41 6.14 -0.93
C ASN A 515 2.91 4.98 -1.79
N HIS A 516 2.42 3.78 -1.51
CA HIS A 516 2.77 2.56 -2.22
C HIS A 516 1.64 1.54 -2.06
N PHE A 517 1.51 0.59 -3.00
CA PHE A 517 0.45 -0.43 -2.96
C PHE A 517 0.58 -1.40 -1.77
N THR A 518 1.74 -1.44 -1.12
CA THR A 518 2.00 -2.29 0.06
C THR A 518 1.59 -1.61 1.37
N VAL A 519 1.06 -0.38 1.32
CA VAL A 519 0.64 0.34 2.53
C VAL A 519 -0.79 0.87 2.41
N HIS A 520 -1.53 0.80 3.52
CA HIS A 520 -2.93 1.18 3.62
C HIS A 520 -3.11 2.45 4.44
N ARG A 521 -3.18 3.57 3.73
CA ARG A 521 -3.28 4.90 4.35
C ARG A 521 -4.66 5.22 4.91
N ARG A 522 -5.73 4.67 4.34
CA ARG A 522 -7.11 4.97 4.73
C ARG A 522 -7.59 3.94 5.74
N ARG A 523 -8.12 4.41 6.87
CA ARG A 523 -8.75 3.58 7.91
C ARG A 523 -10.17 4.02 8.15
N VAL A 524 -11.05 3.06 8.35
CA VAL A 524 -12.42 3.28 8.83
C VAL A 524 -12.48 2.81 10.26
N LEU A 525 -12.92 3.69 11.15
CA LEU A 525 -13.17 3.34 12.54
C LEU A 525 -14.66 3.51 12.83
N GLN A 526 -15.21 2.60 13.62
CA GLN A 526 -16.59 2.61 14.07
C GLN A 526 -16.67 2.44 15.59
N ARG A 527 -17.75 2.93 16.18
CA ARG A 527 -18.12 2.63 17.57
C ARG A 527 -19.62 2.35 17.65
N THR A 528 -20.01 1.48 18.59
CA THR A 528 -21.41 1.13 18.88
C THR A 528 -21.86 1.84 20.15
N ALA A 529 -23.02 2.51 20.14
CA ALA A 529 -23.64 3.11 21.32
C ALA A 529 -22.70 3.95 22.23
N ASN A 530 -21.80 4.75 21.63
CA ASN A 530 -20.74 5.53 22.31
C ASN A 530 -19.64 4.70 23.00
N GLY A 531 -19.50 3.42 22.69
CA GLY A 531 -18.38 2.59 23.11
C GLY A 531 -17.04 2.96 22.45
N PRO A 532 -16.00 2.12 22.61
CA PRO A 532 -14.68 2.42 22.08
C PRO A 532 -14.66 2.41 20.56
N TRP A 533 -13.83 3.28 19.99
CA TRP A 533 -13.52 3.26 18.56
C TRP A 533 -12.72 2.00 18.21
N ARG A 534 -13.13 1.33 17.13
CA ARG A 534 -12.47 0.13 16.60
C ARG A 534 -12.28 0.22 15.10
N ILE A 535 -11.16 -0.29 14.60
CA ILE A 535 -10.85 -0.37 13.17
C ILE A 535 -11.67 -1.50 12.54
N VAL A 536 -12.40 -1.22 11.47
CA VAL A 536 -13.39 -2.16 10.91
C VAL A 536 -12.76 -3.20 9.97
N GLU A 537 -11.72 -2.82 9.24
CA GLU A 537 -11.05 -3.68 8.27
C GLU A 537 -9.70 -4.15 8.81
N VAL A 538 -9.53 -5.47 8.93
CA VAL A 538 -8.25 -6.08 9.30
C VAL A 538 -7.31 -6.06 8.10
N GLN A 539 -6.39 -5.11 8.10
CA GLN A 539 -5.36 -4.93 7.10
C GLN A 539 -4.06 -4.52 7.80
N GLY A 540 -2.91 -4.80 7.16
CA GLY A 540 -1.63 -4.26 7.61
C GLY A 540 -1.56 -2.74 7.43
N ILE A 541 -0.47 -2.09 7.89
CA ILE A 541 -0.23 -0.64 7.75
C ILE A 541 -0.43 -0.16 6.34
#